data_AF-A0A9D5QI69-F1
#
_entry.id   AF-A0A9D5QI69-F1
#
_cell.length_a   1.000
_cell.length_b   1.000
_cell.length_c   1.000
_cell.angle_alpha   90.00
_cell.angle_beta   90.00
_cell.angle_gamma   90.00
#
_symmetry.space_group_name_H-M   'P 1'
#
loop_
_entity.id
_entity.type
_entity.pdbx_description
1 polymer ?
#
loop_
_entity_poly.entity_id
_entity_poly.type
_entity_poly.pdbx_seq_one_letter_code
_entity_poly.pdbx_strand_id
1 'polypeptide(L)'
;MLNSHHRTSPIRTFLLPVVVLVVLAAVRIGGSDPVHIKVNCGVNNYDVTGWDRDDGYVTGGADWPNPDSLLISTAGVANAAPIDVYKSVRHRNPHVYN
;
A
#
# COMPACT_ATOMS: atom_id res chain seq x y z
N MET A 1 59.67 46.47 -24.03
CA MET A 1 60.09 45.05 -23.91
C MET A 1 59.01 44.32 -23.13
N LEU A 2 58.43 43.27 -23.71
CA LEU A 2 57.44 42.38 -23.05
C LEU A 2 58.11 41.52 -21.97
N ASN A 3 57.37 41.30 -20.86
CA ASN A 3 57.35 40.13 -19.94
C ASN A 3 56.96 40.61 -18.53
N SER A 4 56.24 39.92 -17.66
CA SER A 4 55.62 38.60 -17.66
C SER A 4 54.69 38.54 -16.43
N HIS A 5 53.54 37.88 -16.59
CA HIS A 5 52.71 37.15 -15.63
C HIS A 5 52.84 37.39 -14.11
N HIS A 6 51.72 37.77 -13.49
CA HIS A 6 51.07 36.87 -12.52
C HIS A 6 49.57 37.20 -12.38
N ARG A 7 48.73 36.26 -12.82
CA ARG A 7 47.30 36.23 -12.49
C ARG A 7 47.12 35.40 -11.23
N THR A 8 46.33 35.88 -10.27
CA THR A 8 45.52 34.99 -9.42
C THR A 8 44.15 35.62 -9.23
N SER A 9 43.14 34.92 -9.73
CA SER A 9 41.75 35.31 -9.86
C SER A 9 41.04 35.49 -8.50
N PRO A 10 39.99 36.32 -8.41
CA PRO A 10 39.10 36.28 -7.24
C PRO A 10 38.32 34.96 -7.22
N ILE A 11 38.30 34.33 -6.05
CA ILE A 11 37.49 33.14 -5.73
C ILE A 11 36.02 33.48 -5.96
N ARG A 12 35.39 32.85 -6.97
CA ARG A 12 33.93 32.85 -7.12
C ARG A 12 33.36 31.80 -6.18
N THR A 13 32.78 32.23 -5.08
CA THR A 13 31.94 31.38 -4.24
C THR A 13 30.70 30.96 -5.04
N PHE A 14 30.72 29.74 -5.56
CA PHE A 14 29.52 29.09 -6.10
C PHE A 14 28.71 28.56 -4.92
N LEU A 15 27.63 29.25 -4.56
CA LEU A 15 26.56 28.65 -3.76
C LEU A 15 25.82 27.66 -4.66
N LEU A 16 26.09 26.36 -4.48
CA LEU A 16 25.20 25.32 -5.00
C LEU A 16 23.94 25.30 -4.11
N PRO A 17 22.71 25.31 -4.67
CA PRO A 17 21.51 25.16 -3.87
C PRO A 17 21.52 23.77 -3.22
N VAL A 18 21.36 23.76 -1.89
CA VAL A 18 21.16 22.53 -1.12
C VAL A 18 19.80 21.97 -1.51
N VAL A 19 19.78 20.99 -2.41
CA VAL A 19 18.59 20.19 -2.70
C VAL A 19 18.42 19.22 -1.54
N VAL A 20 17.53 19.53 -0.61
CA VAL A 20 17.11 18.58 0.44
C VAL A 20 16.26 17.52 -0.23
N LEU A 21 16.89 16.41 -0.63
CA LEU A 21 16.20 15.21 -1.06
C LEU A 21 15.59 14.55 0.18
N VAL A 22 14.31 14.81 0.44
CA VAL A 22 13.55 14.02 1.42
C VAL A 22 13.26 12.66 0.80
N VAL A 23 14.15 11.70 1.01
CA VAL A 23 13.85 10.29 0.73
C VAL A 23 12.87 9.83 1.82
N LEU A 24 11.58 9.71 1.51
CA LEU A 24 10.67 8.92 2.33
C LEU A 24 11.06 7.45 2.17
N ALA A 25 12.09 7.02 2.90
CA ALA A 25 12.33 5.61 3.11
C ALA A 25 11.26 5.14 4.10
N ALA A 26 10.35 4.28 3.66
CA ALA A 26 9.50 3.54 4.58
C ALA A 26 10.43 2.83 5.59
N VAL A 27 10.31 3.17 6.87
CA VAL A 27 10.97 2.44 7.95
C VAL A 27 10.43 1.02 7.89
N ARG A 28 11.24 0.09 7.37
CA ARG A 28 10.98 -1.33 7.50
C ARG A 28 11.38 -1.71 8.92
N ILE A 29 10.40 -2.08 9.73
CA ILE A 29 10.67 -2.67 11.04
C ILE A 29 11.30 -4.03 10.75
N GLY A 30 12.57 -4.22 11.15
CA GLY A 30 13.34 -5.44 10.90
C GLY A 30 12.96 -6.62 11.80
N GLY A 31 11.68 -6.78 12.11
CA GLY A 31 11.16 -7.99 12.73
C GLY A 31 10.90 -9.05 11.67
N SER A 32 10.91 -10.34 12.03
CA SER A 32 10.08 -11.29 11.30
C SER A 32 8.64 -10.87 11.56
N ASP A 33 8.11 -9.99 10.72
CA ASP A 33 6.70 -9.59 10.82
C ASP A 33 5.88 -10.88 10.92
N PRO A 34 4.92 -10.97 11.88
CA PRO A 34 3.95 -12.07 11.83
C PRO A 34 3.40 -12.09 10.41
N VAL A 35 3.37 -13.26 9.77
CA VAL A 35 2.93 -13.39 8.37
C VAL A 35 1.59 -12.67 8.23
N HIS A 36 1.58 -11.52 7.55
CA HIS A 36 0.36 -10.78 7.32
C HIS A 36 -0.47 -11.59 6.32
N ILE A 37 -1.62 -12.05 6.77
CA ILE A 37 -2.58 -12.76 5.93
C ILE A 37 -3.52 -11.78 5.25
N LYS A 38 -4.00 -12.15 4.07
CA LYS A 38 -5.05 -11.44 3.34
C LYS A 38 -6.26 -12.34 3.30
N VAL A 39 -7.39 -11.87 3.79
CA VAL A 39 -8.62 -12.68 3.94
C VAL A 39 -9.74 -12.07 3.10
N ASN A 40 -10.34 -12.87 2.24
CA ASN A 40 -11.51 -12.52 1.46
C ASN A 40 -12.76 -13.00 2.20
N CYS A 41 -13.55 -12.04 2.70
CA CYS A 41 -14.69 -12.33 3.56
C CYS A 41 -16.00 -12.47 2.77
N GLY A 42 -16.87 -13.35 3.24
CA GLY A 42 -18.19 -13.56 2.66
C GLY A 42 -18.23 -14.76 1.71
N VAL A 43 -18.93 -14.62 0.59
CA VAL A 43 -19.28 -15.79 -0.23
C VAL A 43 -18.06 -16.39 -0.94
N ASN A 44 -18.03 -17.72 -1.01
CA ASN A 44 -16.95 -18.50 -1.59
C ASN A 44 -16.88 -18.51 -3.13
N ASN A 45 -17.74 -17.74 -3.80
CA ASN A 45 -17.83 -17.71 -5.28
C ASN A 45 -16.97 -16.60 -5.91
N TYR A 46 -16.27 -15.80 -5.10
CA TYR A 46 -15.41 -14.69 -5.55
C TYR A 46 -13.96 -14.90 -5.10
N ASP A 47 -13.42 -16.11 -5.23
CA ASP A 47 -12.05 -16.45 -4.83
C ASP A 47 -10.99 -15.57 -5.54
N VAL A 48 -9.97 -15.17 -4.79
CA VAL A 48 -8.88 -14.32 -5.27
C VAL A 48 -7.54 -14.96 -4.97
N THR A 49 -6.70 -15.16 -5.99
CA THR A 49 -5.37 -15.76 -5.82
C THR A 49 -4.53 -15.03 -4.77
N GLY A 50 -4.01 -15.80 -3.80
CA GLY A 50 -3.18 -15.28 -2.71
C GLY A 50 -3.98 -14.57 -1.61
N TRP A 51 -5.29 -14.80 -1.53
CA TRP A 51 -6.15 -14.44 -0.41
C TRP A 51 -6.79 -15.71 0.15
N ASP A 52 -6.82 -15.84 1.47
CA ASP A 52 -7.50 -16.93 2.14
C ASP A 52 -9.00 -16.63 2.26
N ARG A 53 -9.81 -17.66 2.45
CA ARG A 53 -11.24 -17.52 2.80
C ARG A 53 -11.39 -17.25 4.30
N ASP A 54 -12.45 -16.54 4.69
CA ASP A 54 -12.70 -16.22 6.10
C ASP A 54 -13.23 -17.41 6.94
N ASP A 55 -13.76 -18.46 6.32
CA ASP A 55 -14.38 -19.63 6.97
C ASP A 55 -13.53 -20.29 8.07
N GLY A 56 -12.20 -20.27 7.94
CA GLY A 56 -11.28 -20.83 8.93
C GLY A 56 -10.98 -19.91 10.12
N TYR A 57 -11.33 -18.62 9.99
CA TYR A 57 -10.98 -17.55 10.93
C TYR A 57 -12.21 -16.98 11.65
N VAL A 58 -13.43 -17.23 11.14
CA VAL A 58 -14.66 -16.64 11.67
C VAL A 58 -15.63 -17.68 12.19
N THR A 59 -16.28 -17.35 13.30
CA THR A 59 -17.42 -18.08 13.84
C THR A 59 -18.65 -17.20 13.87
N GLY A 60 -19.80 -17.75 13.50
CA GLY A 60 -21.04 -16.99 13.39
C GLY A 60 -21.11 -16.12 12.14
N GLY A 61 -22.05 -15.17 12.17
CA GLY A 61 -22.40 -14.34 11.03
C GLY A 61 -23.10 -15.09 9.92
N ALA A 62 -23.21 -14.43 8.77
CA ALA A 62 -23.65 -15.00 7.51
C ALA A 62 -22.89 -14.32 6.38
N ASP A 63 -22.86 -14.94 5.22
CA ASP A 63 -22.33 -14.29 4.01
C ASP A 63 -23.40 -13.39 3.39
N TRP A 64 -22.95 -12.31 2.77
CA TRP A 64 -23.79 -11.46 1.93
C TRP A 64 -23.09 -11.17 0.61
N PRO A 65 -23.60 -11.68 -0.53
CA PRO A 65 -23.19 -11.18 -1.84
C PRO A 65 -23.78 -9.79 -2.03
N ASN A 66 -22.93 -8.81 -2.35
CA ASN A 66 -23.40 -7.48 -2.72
C ASN A 66 -24.19 -7.58 -4.03
N PRO A 67 -25.27 -6.80 -4.22
CA PRO A 67 -26.03 -6.82 -5.46
C PRO A 67 -25.14 -6.47 -6.67
N ASP A 68 -25.28 -7.19 -7.78
CA ASP A 68 -24.52 -6.92 -9.02
C ASP A 68 -24.78 -5.51 -9.59
N SER A 69 -25.89 -4.89 -9.21
CA SER A 69 -26.23 -3.50 -9.56
C SER A 69 -25.42 -2.46 -8.79
N LEU A 70 -24.71 -2.86 -7.74
CA LEU A 70 -23.86 -1.96 -6.96
C LEU A 70 -22.54 -1.74 -7.71
N LEU A 71 -22.29 -0.51 -8.13
CA LEU A 71 -21.01 -0.14 -8.72
C LEU A 71 -19.92 -0.12 -7.64
N ILE A 72 -19.01 -1.10 -7.71
CA ILE A 72 -17.79 -1.12 -6.90
C ILE A 72 -16.69 -0.40 -7.69
N SER A 73 -16.06 0.61 -7.10
CA SER A 73 -14.94 1.33 -7.70
C SER A 73 -13.78 1.46 -6.73
N THR A 74 -12.59 1.08 -7.20
CA THR A 74 -11.31 1.28 -6.52
C THR A 74 -10.44 2.33 -7.22
N ALA A 75 -11.04 3.12 -8.13
CA ALA A 75 -10.33 4.12 -8.91
C ALA A 75 -9.64 5.15 -8.00
N GLY A 76 -8.34 5.38 -8.23
CA GLY A 76 -7.53 6.32 -7.44
C GLY A 76 -7.07 5.79 -6.08
N VAL A 77 -7.42 4.56 -5.70
CA VAL A 77 -6.97 3.94 -4.45
C VAL A 77 -5.68 3.16 -4.69
N ALA A 78 -4.56 3.69 -4.18
CA ALA A 78 -3.28 2.98 -4.24
C ALA A 78 -3.35 1.68 -3.41
N ASN A 79 -2.85 0.58 -4.00
CA ASN A 79 -2.82 -0.75 -3.37
C ASN A 79 -4.20 -1.30 -2.95
N ALA A 80 -5.27 -0.96 -3.66
CA ALA A 80 -6.57 -1.59 -3.45
C ALA A 80 -6.49 -3.11 -3.65
N ALA A 81 -7.35 -3.84 -2.94
CA ALA A 81 -7.51 -5.27 -3.18
C ALA A 81 -8.11 -5.51 -4.58
N PRO A 82 -8.00 -6.74 -5.13
CA PRO A 82 -8.72 -7.12 -6.34
C PRO A 82 -10.23 -6.89 -6.17
N ILE A 83 -10.90 -6.49 -7.26
CA ILE A 83 -12.29 -6.05 -7.22
C ILE A 83 -13.25 -7.09 -6.61
N ASP A 84 -12.93 -8.37 -6.79
CA ASP A 84 -13.71 -9.51 -6.29
C ASP A 84 -13.77 -9.58 -4.76
N VAL A 85 -12.77 -9.04 -4.04
CA VAL A 85 -12.78 -8.96 -2.56
C VAL A 85 -13.94 -8.08 -2.05
N TYR A 86 -14.39 -7.12 -2.85
CA TYR A 86 -15.46 -6.20 -2.47
C TYR A 86 -16.86 -6.68 -2.89
N LYS A 87 -16.97 -7.82 -3.59
CA LYS A 87 -18.25 -8.35 -4.07
C LYS A 87 -19.07 -9.04 -2.99
N SER A 88 -18.48 -9.34 -1.84
CA SER A 88 -19.19 -9.90 -0.70
C SER A 88 -18.63 -9.43 0.62
N VAL A 89 -19.40 -9.66 1.69
CA VAL A 89 -18.98 -9.41 3.06
C VAL A 89 -19.48 -10.54 3.97
N ARG A 90 -18.83 -10.69 5.13
CA ARG A 90 -19.42 -11.35 6.30
C ARG A 90 -20.25 -10.32 7.06
N HIS A 91 -21.50 -10.65 7.38
CA HIS A 91 -22.44 -9.76 8.08
C HIS A 91 -23.20 -10.51 9.19
N ARG A 92 -24.14 -9.81 9.83
CA ARG A 92 -24.94 -10.23 11.00
C ARG A 92 -24.15 -10.46 12.28
N ASN A 93 -24.81 -10.18 13.41
CA ASN A 93 -24.27 -10.37 14.74
C ASN A 93 -24.88 -11.65 15.38
N PRO A 94 -24.10 -12.45 16.10
CA PRO A 94 -22.65 -12.35 16.31
C PRO A 94 -21.85 -12.95 15.15
N HIS A 95 -20.76 -12.28 14.77
CA HIS A 95 -19.62 -12.89 14.08
C HIS A 95 -18.35 -12.54 14.85
N VAL A 96 -17.47 -13.51 15.05
CA VAL A 96 -16.23 -13.37 15.84
C VAL A 96 -15.06 -13.95 15.05
N TYR A 97 -14.05 -13.12 14.81
CA TYR A 97 -12.78 -13.51 14.21
C TYR A 97 -11.78 -13.90 15.30
N ASN A 98 -11.08 -15.03 15.12
CA ASN A 98 -10.08 -15.57 16.06
C ASN A 98 -8.71 -15.76 15.39
#